data_AF-A0A9W4K013-F1
#
_entry.id   AF-A0A9W4K013-F1
#
_cell.length_a   1.000
_cell.length_b   1.000
_cell.length_c   1.000
_cell.angle_alpha   90.00
_cell.angle_beta   90.00
_cell.angle_gamma   90.00
#
_symmetry.space_group_name_H-M   'P 1'
#
loop_
_entity.id
_entity.type
_entity.pdbx_description
1 polymer ?
#
loop_
_entity_poly.entity_id
_entity_poly.type
_entity_poly.pdbx_seq_one_letter_code
_entity_poly.pdbx_strand_id
1 'polypeptide(L)'
;MTCSLTAPPPPPSNFHLSTFIFQLPNPSDISYSVHYFSAKMFNTFYTLKPVITQQYSTRLQVVFRQHIQPWHPSSTLTHEAGAAVLRLAPEKFWDFSAALFKCQTEFFDISVVNETRNKTYERLAKVAASVGVDGNKLLDLLIIRETPGEDGQLNAGNQVTNDIKWMVKGAEERSISSSFTAAQWEEWLAKNVI
;
A
#
# COMPACT_ATOMS: atom_id res chain seq x y z
N MET A 1 -29.33 -17.22 -6.99
CA MET A 1 -28.13 -18.05 -7.23
C MET A 1 -27.19 -17.84 -6.05
N THR A 2 -26.94 -18.89 -5.28
CA THR A 2 -26.09 -18.86 -4.08
C THR A 2 -24.63 -19.00 -4.50
N CYS A 3 -23.83 -17.98 -4.23
CA CYS A 3 -22.41 -17.94 -4.56
C CYS A 3 -21.62 -18.74 -3.52
N SER A 4 -20.85 -19.74 -3.96
CA SER A 4 -19.91 -20.49 -3.12
C SER A 4 -18.50 -20.20 -3.65
N LEU A 5 -17.63 -19.69 -2.79
CA LEU A 5 -16.26 -19.29 -3.14
C LEU A 5 -15.31 -20.03 -2.21
N THR A 6 -14.51 -20.92 -2.78
CA THR A 6 -13.43 -21.64 -2.07
C THR A 6 -12.23 -20.71 -1.92
N ALA A 7 -11.75 -20.54 -0.69
CA ALA A 7 -10.60 -19.69 -0.38
C ALA A 7 -9.27 -20.33 -0.86
N PRO A 8 -8.30 -19.53 -1.36
CA PRO A 8 -6.98 -20.02 -1.74
C PRO A 8 -6.12 -20.37 -0.50
N PRO A 9 -5.13 -21.26 -0.66
CA PRO A 9 -4.30 -21.74 0.45
C PRO A 9 -3.38 -20.63 1.02
N PRO A 10 -3.08 -20.67 2.33
CA PRO A 10 -2.22 -19.69 2.97
C PRO A 10 -0.75 -19.81 2.52
N PRO A 11 -0.01 -18.69 2.45
CA PRO A 11 1.41 -18.71 2.13
C PRO A 11 2.26 -19.27 3.29
N PRO A 12 3.47 -19.78 3.00
CA PRO A 12 4.34 -20.42 4.00
C PRO A 12 4.84 -19.45 5.09
N SER A 13 5.02 -20.00 6.28
CA SER A 13 5.00 -19.38 7.60
C SER A 13 6.22 -18.52 8.01
N ASN A 14 7.01 -17.97 7.09
CA ASN A 14 8.30 -17.35 7.45
C ASN A 14 8.39 -15.83 7.20
N PHE A 15 7.33 -15.07 7.50
CA PHE A 15 7.43 -13.61 7.60
C PHE A 15 6.84 -13.12 8.94
N HIS A 16 7.72 -12.89 9.92
CA HIS A 16 7.40 -12.09 11.10
C HIS A 16 7.64 -10.61 10.79
N LEU A 17 6.57 -9.84 10.62
CA LEU A 17 6.59 -8.38 10.72
C LEU A 17 5.50 -7.96 11.70
N SER A 18 5.97 -7.45 12.84
CA SER A 18 5.20 -6.88 13.94
C SER A 18 4.83 -5.42 13.63
N THR A 19 3.55 -5.11 13.76
CA THR A 19 3.01 -3.74 13.78
C THR A 19 3.38 -3.11 15.13
N PHE A 20 4.20 -2.06 15.14
CA PHE A 20 4.42 -1.22 16.32
C PHE A 20 4.23 0.25 15.93
N ILE A 21 3.31 0.92 16.61
CA ILE A 21 3.32 2.38 16.76
C ILE A 21 4.28 2.64 17.91
N PHE A 22 5.39 3.33 17.63
CA PHE A 22 6.47 3.75 18.52
C PHE A 22 6.61 2.99 19.85
N GLN A 23 7.49 1.98 19.87
CA GLN A 23 8.25 1.67 21.07
C GLN A 23 9.67 1.31 20.65
N LEU A 24 10.63 2.20 20.92
CA LEU A 24 12.05 1.91 20.69
C LEU A 24 12.51 0.80 21.66
N PRO A 25 13.44 -0.06 21.21
CA PRO A 25 14.84 0.35 21.28
C PRO A 25 15.54 0.34 19.90
N ASN A 26 15.06 1.17 18.96
CA ASN A 26 15.57 1.48 17.60
C ASN A 26 14.97 0.61 16.47
N PRO A 27 13.82 1.02 15.87
CA PRO A 27 13.78 1.94 14.69
C PRO A 27 12.91 3.20 14.88
N SER A 28 13.23 4.30 14.18
CA SER A 28 12.33 5.46 14.07
C SER A 28 11.38 5.28 12.89
N ASP A 29 10.11 5.02 13.19
CA ASP A 29 9.08 4.88 12.16
C ASP A 29 8.60 6.27 11.67
N ILE A 30 8.53 6.47 10.36
CA ILE A 30 7.95 7.69 9.78
C ILE A 30 6.79 7.32 8.86
N SER A 31 5.61 7.83 9.19
CA SER A 31 4.38 7.62 8.41
C SER A 31 4.17 8.75 7.41
N TYR A 32 3.85 8.42 6.16
CA TYR A 32 3.66 9.38 5.07
C TYR A 32 2.35 9.12 4.33
N SER A 33 1.68 10.21 3.92
CA SER A 33 0.53 10.20 3.01
C SER A 33 0.80 11.08 1.79
N VAL A 34 0.03 10.95 0.71
CA VAL A 34 0.07 11.91 -0.40
C VAL A 34 -0.84 13.10 -0.06
N HIS A 35 -0.34 13.98 0.80
CA HIS A 35 -0.99 15.22 1.21
C HIS A 35 0.06 16.35 1.36
N TYR A 36 -0.37 17.61 1.29
CA TYR A 36 0.50 18.78 1.28
C TYR A 36 1.57 18.78 2.39
N PHE A 37 1.16 18.49 3.64
CA PHE A 37 2.08 18.45 4.78
C PHE A 37 3.07 17.28 4.73
N SER A 38 2.65 16.12 4.22
CA SER A 38 3.51 14.96 4.09
C SER A 38 4.61 15.15 3.05
N ALA A 39 4.34 15.89 1.97
CA ALA A 39 5.37 16.24 0.97
C ALA A 39 6.48 17.11 1.57
N LYS A 40 6.11 18.10 2.39
CA LYS A 40 7.10 18.96 3.07
C LYS A 40 8.01 18.14 3.98
N MET A 41 7.41 17.26 4.79
CA MET A 41 8.15 16.35 5.67
C MET A 41 9.04 15.38 4.89
N PHE A 42 8.49 14.76 3.84
CA PHE A 42 9.21 13.80 3.00
C PHE A 42 10.40 14.46 2.32
N ASN A 43 10.19 15.58 1.63
CA ASN A 43 11.26 16.26 0.90
C ASN A 43 12.38 16.69 1.83
N THR A 44 12.05 17.20 3.02
CA THR A 44 13.05 17.54 4.04
C THR A 44 13.83 16.29 4.46
N PHE A 45 13.12 15.23 4.86
CA PHE A 45 13.73 13.97 5.29
C PHE A 45 14.60 13.34 4.19
N TYR A 46 14.16 13.39 2.94
CA TYR A 46 14.86 12.82 1.80
C TYR A 46 16.24 13.45 1.59
N THR A 47 16.39 14.75 1.88
CA THR A 47 17.71 15.41 1.85
C THR A 47 18.68 14.91 2.92
N LEU A 48 18.18 14.29 4.00
CA LEU A 48 18.99 13.74 5.09
C LEU A 48 19.57 12.35 4.78
N LYS A 49 19.22 11.73 3.64
CA LYS A 49 19.70 10.40 3.25
C LYS A 49 21.23 10.24 3.37
N PRO A 50 22.08 11.19 2.93
CA PRO A 50 23.54 11.08 3.09
C PRO A 50 23.96 11.08 4.56
N VAL A 51 23.40 11.97 5.38
CA VAL A 51 23.71 12.08 6.82
C VAL A 51 23.30 10.81 7.56
N ILE A 52 22.10 10.30 7.30
CA ILE A 52 21.59 9.05 7.89
C ILE A 52 22.51 7.88 7.52
N THR A 53 22.87 7.76 6.24
CA THR A 53 23.70 6.67 5.75
C THR A 53 25.11 6.71 6.34
N GLN A 54 25.72 7.90 6.41
CA GLN A 54 27.10 8.07 6.86
C GLN A 54 27.25 8.01 8.39
N GLN A 55 26.29 8.54 9.16
CA GLN A 55 26.46 8.74 10.61
C GLN A 55 25.59 7.82 11.47
N TYR A 56 24.50 7.30 10.93
CA TYR A 56 23.45 6.63 11.71
C TYR A 56 23.06 5.24 11.20
N SER A 57 23.64 4.75 10.10
CA SER A 57 23.25 3.49 9.45
C SER A 57 23.31 2.25 10.35
N THR A 58 24.16 2.23 11.38
CA THR A 58 24.26 1.11 12.35
C THR A 58 23.31 1.22 13.55
N ARG A 59 22.68 2.38 13.75
CA ARG A 59 21.85 2.68 14.94
C ARG A 59 20.42 3.08 14.60
N LEU A 60 20.16 3.44 13.35
CA LEU A 60 18.90 3.97 12.87
C LEU A 60 18.40 3.13 11.70
N GLN A 61 17.27 2.47 11.91
CA GLN A 61 16.45 1.95 10.82
C GLN A 61 15.29 2.91 10.59
N VAL A 62 15.05 3.23 9.32
CA VAL A 62 13.96 4.09 8.86
C VAL A 62 12.95 3.22 8.14
N VAL A 63 11.71 3.27 8.59
CA VAL A 63 10.59 2.58 7.95
C VAL A 63 9.62 3.61 7.41
N PHE A 64 9.31 3.50 6.11
CA PHE A 64 8.25 4.29 5.47
C PHE A 64 6.92 3.56 5.65
N ARG A 65 5.97 4.15 6.38
CA ARG A 65 4.61 3.61 6.50
C ARG A 65 3.63 4.43 5.66
N GLN A 66 3.01 3.77 4.69
CA GLN A 66 1.97 4.37 3.85
C GLN A 66 0.70 4.62 4.69
N HIS A 67 0.17 5.85 4.68
CA HIS A 67 -1.05 6.20 5.38
C HIS A 67 -2.10 6.78 4.41
N ILE A 68 -2.99 5.91 3.92
CA ILE A 68 -4.07 6.27 3.00
C ILE A 68 -5.09 7.17 3.70
N GLN A 69 -5.46 8.29 3.07
CA GLN A 69 -6.50 9.19 3.58
C GLN A 69 -7.79 8.98 2.77
N PRO A 70 -8.84 8.36 3.35
CA PRO A 70 -10.03 7.97 2.59
C PRO A 70 -10.87 9.16 2.07
N TRP A 71 -10.69 10.36 2.60
CA TRP A 71 -11.34 11.58 2.10
C TRP A 71 -10.70 12.17 0.84
N HIS A 72 -9.54 11.67 0.42
CA HIS A 72 -8.93 11.96 -0.88
C HIS A 72 -8.85 10.65 -1.68
N PRO A 73 -9.85 10.32 -2.53
CA PRO A 73 -9.96 9.00 -3.17
C PRO A 73 -8.71 8.57 -3.95
N SER A 74 -8.04 9.53 -4.60
CA SER A 74 -6.79 9.30 -5.33
C SER A 74 -5.61 8.87 -4.44
N SER A 75 -5.67 9.15 -3.14
CA SER A 75 -4.69 8.69 -2.15
C SER A 75 -4.49 7.17 -2.25
N THR A 76 -5.58 6.40 -2.28
CA THR A 76 -5.51 4.93 -2.44
C THR A 76 -4.73 4.54 -3.70
N LEU A 77 -5.00 5.20 -4.84
CA LEU A 77 -4.36 4.88 -6.12
C LEU A 77 -2.85 5.15 -6.09
N THR A 78 -2.45 6.28 -5.49
CA THR A 78 -1.03 6.62 -5.32
C THR A 78 -0.29 5.63 -4.41
N HIS A 79 -0.96 5.16 -3.35
CA HIS A 79 -0.40 4.17 -2.42
C HIS A 79 -0.33 2.76 -3.02
N GLU A 80 -1.29 2.37 -3.85
CA GLU A 80 -1.24 1.14 -4.65
C GLU A 80 -0.06 1.17 -5.62
N ALA A 81 0.20 2.30 -6.29
CA ALA A 81 1.39 2.46 -7.12
C ALA A 81 2.69 2.31 -6.29
N GLY A 82 2.74 2.88 -5.09
CA GLY A 82 3.85 2.67 -4.15
C GLY A 82 4.04 1.19 -3.78
N ALA A 83 2.96 0.45 -3.52
CA ALA A 83 3.00 -0.98 -3.25
C ALA A 83 3.48 -1.79 -4.47
N ALA A 84 3.06 -1.42 -5.68
CA ALA A 84 3.52 -2.04 -6.91
C ALA A 84 5.02 -1.80 -7.15
N VAL A 85 5.54 -0.60 -6.86
CA VAL A 85 6.99 -0.33 -6.89
C VAL A 85 7.73 -1.19 -5.87
N LEU A 86 7.22 -1.33 -4.64
CA LEU A 86 7.84 -2.20 -3.63
C LEU A 86 7.92 -3.67 -4.08
N ARG A 87 6.93 -4.16 -4.83
CA ARG A 87 6.97 -5.52 -5.39
C ARG A 87 7.98 -5.68 -6.53
N LEU A 88 8.09 -4.68 -7.41
CA LEU A 88 8.87 -4.80 -8.65
C LEU A 88 10.33 -4.36 -8.49
N ALA A 89 10.56 -3.28 -7.76
CA ALA A 89 11.84 -2.59 -7.65
C ALA A 89 11.93 -1.85 -6.29
N PRO A 90 12.01 -2.59 -5.16
CA PRO A 90 11.98 -2.00 -3.82
C PRO A 90 13.08 -0.94 -3.59
N GLU A 91 14.23 -1.08 -4.24
CA GLU A 91 15.33 -0.11 -4.21
C GLU A 91 14.96 1.24 -4.84
N LYS A 92 13.95 1.28 -5.71
CA LYS A 92 13.43 2.49 -6.37
C LYS A 92 12.31 3.18 -5.60
N PHE A 93 11.80 2.58 -4.53
CA PHE A 93 10.64 3.09 -3.81
C PHE A 93 10.82 4.54 -3.31
N TRP A 94 11.99 4.86 -2.76
CA TRP A 94 12.28 6.20 -2.26
C TRP A 94 12.42 7.23 -3.39
N ASP A 95 13.04 6.86 -4.52
CA ASP A 95 13.14 7.71 -5.69
C ASP A 95 11.76 7.95 -6.33
N PHE A 96 10.95 6.89 -6.44
CA PHE A 96 9.56 6.98 -6.89
C PHE A 96 8.73 7.90 -5.98
N SER A 97 8.85 7.75 -4.66
CA SER A 97 8.15 8.60 -3.70
C SER A 97 8.54 10.06 -3.87
N ALA A 98 9.84 10.36 -4.07
CA ALA A 98 10.30 11.72 -4.36
C ALA A 98 9.73 12.28 -5.67
N ALA A 99 9.70 11.46 -6.74
CA ALA A 99 9.12 11.84 -8.02
C ALA A 99 7.60 12.10 -7.91
N LEU A 100 6.88 11.24 -7.21
CA LEU A 100 5.45 11.37 -6.94
C LEU A 100 5.15 12.62 -6.11
N PHE A 101 5.90 12.88 -5.04
CA PHE A 101 5.73 14.10 -4.24
C PHE A 101 6.01 15.38 -5.02
N LYS A 102 6.91 15.32 -6.03
CA LYS A 102 7.19 16.45 -6.92
C LYS A 102 6.00 16.82 -7.81
N CYS A 103 5.20 15.84 -8.24
CA CYS A 103 4.01 16.05 -9.09
C CYS A 103 2.68 15.78 -8.37
N GLN A 104 2.66 15.69 -7.04
CA GLN A 104 1.49 15.25 -6.27
C GLN A 104 0.22 16.07 -6.54
N THR A 105 0.36 17.36 -6.87
CA THR A 105 -0.78 18.24 -7.12
C THR A 105 -1.59 17.79 -8.32
N GLU A 106 -0.97 17.09 -9.27
CA GLU A 106 -1.67 16.54 -10.43
C GLU A 106 -2.56 15.33 -10.09
N PHE A 107 -2.45 14.81 -8.87
CA PHE A 107 -3.24 13.69 -8.34
C PHE A 107 -4.21 14.13 -7.23
N PHE A 108 -4.34 15.44 -6.96
CA PHE A 108 -5.33 15.95 -6.01
C PHE A 108 -6.73 15.93 -6.61
N ASP A 109 -7.75 15.99 -5.75
CA ASP A 109 -9.15 15.76 -6.09
C ASP A 109 -9.60 16.52 -7.36
N ILE A 110 -9.32 17.83 -7.44
CA ILE A 110 -9.71 18.66 -8.59
C ILE A 110 -9.04 18.20 -9.90
N SER A 111 -7.80 17.71 -9.83
CA SER A 111 -7.03 17.31 -11.01
C SER A 111 -7.45 15.97 -11.60
N VAL A 112 -8.13 15.12 -10.82
CA VAL A 112 -8.53 13.76 -11.24
C VAL A 112 -10.03 13.52 -11.17
N VAL A 113 -10.84 14.53 -10.87
CA VAL A 113 -12.30 14.39 -10.65
C VAL A 113 -13.04 13.75 -11.83
N ASN A 114 -12.57 13.96 -13.05
CA ASN A 114 -13.16 13.40 -14.28
C ASN A 114 -12.31 12.27 -14.88
N GLU A 115 -11.32 11.77 -14.15
CA GLU A 115 -10.41 10.72 -14.60
C GLU A 115 -10.86 9.34 -14.09
N THR A 116 -10.78 8.33 -14.95
CA THR A 116 -11.06 6.96 -14.51
C THR A 116 -9.88 6.38 -13.75
N ARG A 117 -10.15 5.43 -12.85
CA ARG A 117 -9.12 4.75 -12.04
C ARG A 117 -7.93 4.23 -12.86
N ASN A 118 -8.20 3.56 -13.99
CA ASN A 118 -7.14 3.00 -14.83
C ASN A 118 -6.33 4.10 -15.54
N LYS A 119 -6.93 5.24 -15.89
CA LYS A 119 -6.18 6.39 -16.41
C LYS A 119 -5.22 6.97 -15.38
N THR A 120 -5.64 7.06 -14.12
CA THR A 120 -4.74 7.50 -13.04
C THR A 120 -3.56 6.52 -12.87
N TYR A 121 -3.78 5.21 -13.00
CA TYR A 121 -2.68 4.24 -12.98
C TYR A 121 -1.73 4.35 -14.17
N GLU A 122 -2.21 4.63 -15.38
CA GLU A 122 -1.35 4.92 -16.53
C GLU A 122 -0.41 6.11 -16.24
N ARG A 123 -0.91 7.16 -15.57
CA ARG A 123 -0.10 8.32 -15.16
C ARG A 123 0.90 7.96 -14.07
N LEU A 124 0.49 7.20 -13.05
CA LEU A 124 1.38 6.74 -11.98
C LEU A 124 2.49 5.82 -12.49
N ALA A 125 2.19 4.98 -13.49
CA ALA A 125 3.19 4.15 -14.16
C ALA A 125 4.24 4.98 -14.89
N LYS A 126 3.85 6.11 -15.49
CA LYS A 126 4.82 7.06 -16.09
C LYS A 126 5.71 7.72 -15.04
N VAL A 127 5.17 8.05 -13.86
CA VAL A 127 5.97 8.56 -12.73
C VAL A 127 7.00 7.52 -12.30
N ALA A 128 6.60 6.25 -12.14
CA ALA A 128 7.52 5.18 -11.80
C ALA A 128 8.57 4.91 -12.90
N ALA A 129 8.19 4.96 -14.17
CA ALA A 129 9.11 4.84 -15.29
C ALA A 129 10.19 5.92 -15.28
N SER A 130 9.86 7.15 -14.84
CA SER A 130 10.82 8.26 -14.77
C SER A 130 12.00 8.01 -13.81
N VAL A 131 11.87 7.07 -12.87
CA VAL A 131 12.93 6.67 -11.92
C VAL A 131 13.54 5.30 -12.23
N GLY A 132 13.17 4.72 -13.39
CA GLY A 132 13.74 3.47 -13.90
C GLY A 132 12.98 2.20 -13.48
N VAL A 133 11.73 2.30 -13.04
CA VAL A 133 10.85 1.13 -12.88
C VAL A 133 10.25 0.73 -14.23
N ASP A 134 10.04 -0.56 -14.47
CA ASP A 134 9.31 -1.03 -15.66
C ASP A 134 7.83 -0.60 -15.57
N GLY A 135 7.47 0.47 -16.27
CA GLY A 135 6.13 1.06 -16.22
C GLY A 135 5.03 0.13 -16.73
N ASN A 136 5.32 -0.75 -17.69
CA ASN A 136 4.33 -1.70 -18.21
C ASN A 136 4.01 -2.77 -17.17
N LYS A 137 5.04 -3.38 -16.57
CA LYS A 137 4.84 -4.37 -15.49
C LYS A 137 4.14 -3.76 -14.27
N LEU A 138 4.45 -2.51 -13.95
CA LEU A 138 3.76 -1.81 -12.87
C LEU A 138 2.29 -1.58 -13.22
N LEU A 139 1.99 -1.15 -14.44
CA LEU A 139 0.62 -0.96 -14.89
C LEU A 139 -0.17 -2.29 -14.85
N ASP A 140 0.44 -3.41 -15.25
CA ASP A 140 -0.17 -4.75 -15.18
C ASP A 140 -0.57 -5.14 -13.75
N LEU A 141 0.20 -4.71 -12.73
CA LEU A 141 -0.14 -4.92 -11.32
C LEU A 141 -1.34 -4.09 -10.85
N LEU A 142 -1.58 -2.93 -11.48
CA LEU A 142 -2.52 -1.92 -11.00
C LEU A 142 -3.87 -1.93 -11.71
N ILE A 143 -3.90 -2.24 -13.01
CA ILE A 143 -5.13 -2.16 -13.82
C ILE A 143 -6.26 -2.99 -13.19
N ILE A 144 -7.45 -2.38 -13.14
CA ILE A 144 -8.70 -3.08 -12.85
C ILE A 144 -9.26 -3.63 -14.15
N ARG A 145 -9.56 -4.93 -14.15
CA ARG A 145 -10.18 -5.62 -15.29
C ARG A 145 -11.58 -5.06 -15.55
N GLU A 146 -11.93 -4.94 -16.82
CA GLU A 146 -13.26 -4.49 -17.26
C GLU A 146 -14.30 -5.62 -17.20
N THR A 147 -13.85 -6.86 -17.08
CA THR A 147 -14.69 -8.06 -16.99
C THR A 147 -14.61 -8.70 -15.59
N PRO A 148 -15.69 -9.39 -15.15
CA PRO A 148 -15.66 -10.14 -13.90
C PRO A 148 -14.55 -11.19 -13.86
N GLY A 149 -14.12 -11.56 -12.64
CA GLY A 149 -13.24 -12.71 -12.42
C GLY A 149 -13.86 -14.03 -12.88
N GLU A 150 -13.06 -15.10 -12.93
CA GLU A 150 -13.54 -16.46 -13.30
C GLU A 150 -14.70 -16.95 -12.42
N ASP A 151 -14.76 -16.47 -11.18
CA ASP A 151 -15.79 -16.72 -10.17
C ASP A 151 -16.94 -15.69 -10.19
N GLY A 152 -16.96 -14.80 -11.17
CA GLY A 152 -17.96 -13.73 -11.31
C GLY A 152 -17.73 -12.54 -10.36
N GLN A 153 -16.58 -12.43 -9.69
CA GLN A 153 -16.30 -11.31 -8.78
C GLN A 153 -16.26 -9.97 -9.51
N LEU A 154 -17.03 -9.01 -8.99
CA LEU A 154 -17.08 -7.62 -9.46
C LEU A 154 -16.16 -6.69 -8.66
N ASN A 155 -15.69 -7.12 -7.49
CA ASN A 155 -14.90 -6.32 -6.54
C ASN A 155 -13.53 -6.97 -6.26
N ALA A 156 -12.90 -7.55 -7.28
CA ALA A 156 -11.62 -8.27 -7.12
C ALA A 156 -10.44 -7.35 -6.76
N GLY A 157 -10.54 -6.05 -7.06
CA GLY A 157 -9.42 -5.11 -6.91
C GLY A 157 -8.33 -5.35 -7.96
N ASN A 158 -7.10 -4.97 -7.62
CA ASN A 158 -5.89 -5.18 -8.42
C ASN A 158 -4.92 -6.14 -7.73
N GLN A 159 -3.77 -6.42 -8.35
CA GLN A 159 -2.83 -7.42 -7.85
C GLN A 159 -2.14 -7.01 -6.53
N VAL A 160 -2.17 -5.72 -6.17
CA VAL A 160 -1.59 -5.18 -4.93
C VAL A 160 -2.61 -4.93 -3.82
N THR A 161 -3.88 -5.28 -4.04
CA THR A 161 -4.96 -5.05 -3.06
C THR A 161 -4.68 -5.71 -1.72
N ASN A 162 -4.07 -6.90 -1.70
CA ASN A 162 -3.69 -7.55 -0.44
C ASN A 162 -2.54 -6.83 0.27
N ASP A 163 -1.60 -6.21 -0.46
CA ASP A 163 -0.54 -5.41 0.18
C ASP A 163 -1.14 -4.17 0.85
N ILE A 164 -2.08 -3.50 0.18
CA ILE A 164 -2.79 -2.35 0.75
C ILE A 164 -3.59 -2.74 1.98
N LYS A 165 -4.32 -3.86 1.94
CA LYS A 165 -5.00 -4.40 3.12
C LYS A 165 -4.00 -4.58 4.27
N TRP A 166 -2.83 -5.16 4.01
CA TRP A 166 -1.80 -5.31 5.04
C TRP A 166 -1.24 -3.99 5.56
N MET A 167 -1.02 -3.00 4.70
CA MET A 167 -0.51 -1.69 5.10
C MET A 167 -1.52 -0.91 5.95
N VAL A 168 -2.82 -1.05 5.66
CA VAL A 168 -3.90 -0.35 6.37
C VAL A 168 -4.32 -1.08 7.65
N LYS A 169 -4.25 -2.43 7.67
CA LYS A 169 -4.89 -3.26 8.70
C LYS A 169 -4.49 -2.95 10.14
N GLY A 170 -3.37 -2.27 10.43
CA GLY A 170 -2.94 -2.10 11.82
C GLY A 170 -2.89 -3.45 12.55
N ALA A 171 -2.98 -3.47 13.89
CA ALA A 171 -3.13 -4.74 14.63
C ALA A 171 -4.58 -5.24 14.51
N GLU A 172 -4.92 -5.92 13.42
CA GLU A 172 -6.16 -6.67 13.30
C GLU A 172 -5.96 -8.09 13.86
N GLU A 173 -7.01 -8.64 14.45
CA GLU A 173 -7.07 -10.05 14.81
C GLU A 173 -6.90 -10.91 13.55
N ARG A 174 -5.74 -11.55 13.41
CA ARG A 174 -5.33 -12.24 12.18
C ARG A 174 -6.12 -13.52 11.92
N SER A 175 -6.85 -14.02 12.93
CA SER A 175 -7.66 -15.22 12.81
C SER A 175 -9.08 -14.99 12.30
N ILE A 176 -9.54 -13.73 12.12
CA ILE A 176 -10.86 -13.41 11.57
C ILE A 176 -10.78 -12.92 10.12
N SER A 177 -11.79 -13.28 9.31
CA SER A 177 -11.94 -12.84 7.92
C SER A 177 -13.31 -12.20 7.70
N SER A 178 -13.39 -11.20 6.81
CA SER A 178 -14.66 -10.60 6.38
C SER A 178 -15.61 -11.59 5.69
N SER A 179 -15.11 -12.78 5.33
CA SER A 179 -15.87 -13.88 4.75
C SER A 179 -16.34 -14.91 5.78
N PHE A 180 -16.14 -14.69 7.07
CA PHE A 180 -16.62 -15.60 8.12
C PHE A 180 -18.11 -15.82 8.00
N THR A 181 -18.49 -17.10 8.02
CA THR A 181 -19.88 -17.52 8.23
C THR A 181 -20.29 -17.28 9.68
N ALA A 182 -21.60 -17.30 9.95
CA ALA A 182 -22.12 -17.14 11.31
C ALA A 182 -21.52 -18.17 12.30
N ALA A 183 -21.39 -19.44 11.87
CA ALA A 183 -20.80 -20.49 12.71
C ALA A 183 -19.32 -20.24 13.04
N GLN A 184 -18.55 -19.70 12.10
CA GLN A 184 -17.13 -19.35 12.33
C GLN A 184 -16.98 -18.16 13.28
N TRP A 185 -17.92 -17.22 13.24
CA TRP A 185 -17.99 -16.15 14.23
C TRP A 185 -18.31 -16.69 15.63
N GLU A 186 -19.29 -17.57 15.76
CA GLU A 186 -19.66 -18.19 17.03
C GLU A 186 -18.48 -18.97 17.65
N GLU A 187 -17.78 -19.78 16.85
CA GLU A 187 -16.60 -20.52 17.29
C GLU A 187 -15.47 -19.57 17.75
N TRP A 188 -15.19 -18.53 16.97
CA TRP A 188 -14.16 -17.58 17.31
C TRP A 188 -14.47 -16.80 18.58
N LEU A 189 -15.72 -16.34 18.75
CA LEU A 189 -16.17 -15.61 19.94
C LEU A 189 -16.09 -16.48 21.20
N ALA A 190 -16.56 -17.73 21.13
CA ALA A 190 -16.48 -18.66 22.25
C ALA A 190 -15.04 -18.94 22.71
N LYS A 191 -14.08 -18.88 21.79
CA LYS A 191 -12.67 -19.14 22.08
C LYS A 191 -11.90 -17.95 22.64
N ASN A 192 -12.26 -16.72 22.25
CA ASN A 192 -11.40 -15.54 22.47
C ASN A 192 -12.03 -14.43 23.34
N VAL A 193 -13.33 -14.50 23.65
CA VAL A 193 -14.06 -13.43 24.37
C VAL A 193 -14.62 -13.90 25.74
N ILE A 194 -14.30 -15.13 26.17
CA ILE A 194 -14.66 -15.69 27.49
C ILE A 194 -13.50 -15.51 28.47
#